data_AF-A0ABD5YKE8-F1
#
_entry.id   AF-A0ABD5YKE8-F1
#
_cell.length_a   1.000
_cell.length_b   1.000
_cell.length_c   1.000
_cell.angle_alpha   90.00
_cell.angle_beta   90.00
_cell.angle_gamma   90.00
#
_symmetry.space_group_name_H-M   'P 1'
#
loop_
_entity.id
_entity.type
_entity.pdbx_description
1 polymer ?
#
loop_
_entity_poly.entity_id
_entity_poly.type
_entity_poly.pdbx_seq_one_letter_code
_entity_poly.pdbx_strand_id
1 'polypeptide(L)'
;MHSVGIFAPETVEAAHEQYDALGFSAQTVVREVAKAMSFDRDEYRERVTTDVVMTAREALFASLLEVTVGTREEFDEWCADRNDEVELAGNENVDHVVWHPIPFAGVIVAATFQNEETAAVGTLQRQAFGRHYRNAFEEHTTDE
;
A
#
# COMPACT_ATOMS: atom_id res chain seq x y z
N MET A 1 20.16 3.31 2.85
CA MET A 1 18.73 3.61 2.72
C MET A 1 18.34 3.98 1.28
N HIS A 2 17.19 3.50 0.78
CA HIS A 2 16.58 3.93 -0.48
C HIS A 2 15.04 3.87 -0.41
N SER A 3 14.35 4.56 -1.32
CA SER A 3 12.88 4.59 -1.38
C SER A 3 12.35 3.80 -2.58
N VAL A 4 11.18 3.17 -2.40
CA VAL A 4 10.44 2.44 -3.44
C VAL A 4 8.98 2.85 -3.41
N GLY A 5 8.37 3.15 -4.56
CA GLY A 5 7.02 3.70 -4.64
C GLY A 5 7.04 5.21 -4.85
N ILE A 6 5.86 5.82 -4.94
CA ILE A 6 5.70 7.24 -5.29
C ILE A 6 4.59 7.95 -4.49
N PHE A 7 3.79 7.23 -3.70
CA PHE A 7 2.70 7.79 -2.91
C PHE A 7 3.08 7.89 -1.44
N ALA A 8 3.30 9.13 -0.99
CA ALA A 8 3.50 9.47 0.41
C ALA A 8 2.44 10.50 0.86
N PRO A 9 1.14 10.13 0.90
CA PRO A 9 0.10 11.08 1.27
C PRO A 9 0.20 11.48 2.74
N GLU A 10 0.16 12.78 3.01
CA GLU A 10 0.21 13.32 4.38
C GLU A 10 -1.17 13.39 5.03
N THR A 11 -2.25 13.47 4.24
CA THR A 11 -3.64 13.58 4.72
C THR A 11 -4.54 12.51 4.10
N VAL A 12 -5.71 12.28 4.71
CA VAL A 12 -6.72 11.35 4.20
C VAL A 12 -7.23 11.80 2.82
N GLU A 13 -7.44 13.11 2.64
CA GLU A 13 -7.89 13.69 1.37
C GLU A 13 -6.87 13.46 0.26
N ALA A 14 -5.58 13.69 0.54
CA ALA A 14 -4.51 13.44 -0.43
C ALA A 14 -4.41 11.95 -0.79
N ALA A 15 -4.58 11.07 0.20
CA ALA A 15 -4.62 9.62 -0.03
C ALA A 15 -5.83 9.22 -0.89
N HIS A 16 -7.00 9.83 -0.64
CA HIS A 16 -8.22 9.58 -1.40
C HIS A 16 -8.11 10.07 -2.85
N GLU A 17 -7.57 11.27 -3.08
CA GLU A 17 -7.34 11.82 -4.42
C GLU A 17 -6.41 10.91 -5.25
N GLN A 18 -5.30 10.47 -4.65
CA GLN A 18 -4.38 9.53 -5.28
C GLN A 18 -5.04 8.18 -5.56
N TYR A 19 -5.86 7.69 -4.63
CA TYR A 19 -6.64 6.48 -4.81
C TYR A 19 -7.62 6.65 -5.99
N ASP A 20 -8.36 7.74 -6.07
CA ASP A 20 -9.35 8.07 -7.13
C ASP A 20 -8.74 8.16 -8.52
N ALA A 21 -7.55 8.75 -8.62
CA ALA A 21 -6.80 8.82 -9.87
C ALA A 21 -6.52 7.43 -10.48
N LEU A 22 -6.51 6.35 -9.69
CA LEU A 22 -6.23 4.99 -10.16
C LEU A 22 -7.45 4.25 -10.73
N GLY A 23 -8.67 4.79 -10.64
CA GLY A 23 -9.89 4.10 -11.06
C GLY A 23 -9.84 3.62 -12.52
N PHE A 24 -9.43 4.49 -13.44
CA PHE A 24 -9.30 4.14 -14.86
C PHE A 24 -8.17 3.13 -15.12
N SER A 25 -7.04 3.28 -14.44
CA SER A 25 -5.90 2.37 -14.56
C SER A 25 -6.26 0.96 -14.09
N ALA A 26 -6.94 0.83 -12.95
CA ALA A 26 -7.40 -0.45 -12.42
C ALA A 26 -8.35 -1.15 -13.39
N GLN A 27 -9.34 -0.42 -13.93
CA GLN A 27 -10.27 -0.97 -14.91
C GLN A 27 -9.55 -1.44 -16.18
N THR A 28 -8.57 -0.68 -16.65
CA THR A 28 -7.79 -1.00 -17.85
C THR A 28 -6.95 -2.25 -17.63
N VAL A 29 -6.25 -2.36 -16.50
CA VAL A 29 -5.44 -3.54 -16.16
C VAL A 29 -6.31 -4.79 -16.10
N VAL A 30 -7.43 -4.74 -15.37
CA VAL A 30 -8.34 -5.90 -15.25
C VAL A 30 -8.88 -6.32 -16.62
N ARG A 31 -9.22 -5.35 -17.48
CA ARG A 31 -9.68 -5.62 -18.84
C ARG A 31 -8.64 -6.35 -19.68
N GLU A 32 -7.40 -5.87 -19.69
CA GLU A 32 -6.34 -6.50 -20.49
C GLU A 32 -5.95 -7.88 -19.94
N VAL A 33 -5.99 -8.07 -18.62
CA VAL A 33 -5.79 -9.41 -18.01
C VAL A 33 -6.91 -10.37 -18.42
N ALA A 34 -8.18 -9.97 -18.32
CA ALA A 34 -9.31 -10.82 -18.73
C ALA A 34 -9.24 -11.18 -20.22
N LYS A 35 -8.83 -10.22 -21.06
CA LYS A 35 -8.59 -10.46 -22.49
C LYS A 35 -7.44 -11.43 -22.74
N ALA A 36 -6.33 -11.32 -22.00
CA ALA A 36 -5.22 -12.27 -22.08
C ALA A 36 -5.64 -13.69 -21.67
N MET A 37 -6.59 -13.79 -20.73
CA MET A 37 -7.24 -15.05 -20.34
C MET A 37 -8.28 -15.54 -21.35
N SER A 38 -8.49 -14.83 -22.47
CA SER A 38 -9.46 -15.15 -23.52
C SER A 38 -10.91 -15.17 -23.06
N PHE A 39 -11.26 -14.37 -22.03
CA PHE A 39 -12.65 -14.23 -21.63
C PHE A 39 -13.47 -13.63 -22.77
N ASP A 40 -14.60 -14.25 -23.07
CA ASP A 40 -15.56 -13.67 -23.99
C ASP A 40 -16.37 -12.56 -23.30
N ARG A 41 -17.31 -11.96 -24.04
CA ARG A 41 -18.08 -10.82 -23.55
C ARG A 41 -19.01 -11.18 -22.39
N ASP A 42 -19.56 -12.38 -22.38
CA ASP A 42 -20.52 -12.80 -21.36
C ASP A 42 -19.77 -13.23 -20.11
N GLU A 43 -18.67 -13.99 -20.26
CA GLU A 43 -17.76 -14.34 -19.16
C GLU A 43 -17.13 -13.10 -18.52
N TYR A 44 -16.72 -12.10 -19.32
CA TYR A 44 -16.21 -10.84 -18.80
C TYR A 44 -17.24 -10.13 -17.92
N ARG A 45 -18.50 -10.03 -18.37
CA ARG A 45 -19.56 -9.35 -17.59
C ARG A 45 -19.92 -10.10 -16.31
N GLU A 46 -19.88 -11.42 -16.35
CA GLU A 46 -20.18 -12.26 -15.19
C GLU A 46 -19.07 -12.16 -14.14
N ARG A 47 -17.79 -12.20 -14.58
CA ARG A 47 -16.65 -12.33 -13.66
C ARG A 47 -15.95 -11.03 -13.31
N VAL A 48 -15.96 -10.03 -14.19
CA VAL A 48 -15.34 -8.73 -13.95
C VAL A 48 -16.37 -7.79 -13.33
N THR A 49 -16.59 -8.00 -12.04
CA THR A 49 -17.49 -7.17 -11.23
C THR A 49 -16.83 -5.87 -10.80
N THR A 50 -17.62 -4.96 -10.24
CA THR A 50 -17.10 -3.75 -9.58
C THR A 50 -16.06 -4.11 -8.51
N ASP A 51 -16.33 -5.14 -7.69
CA ASP A 51 -15.44 -5.58 -6.61
C ASP A 51 -14.07 -6.04 -7.13
N VAL A 52 -14.03 -6.68 -8.31
CA VAL A 52 -12.76 -7.07 -8.95
C VAL A 52 -11.95 -5.84 -9.34
N VAL A 53 -12.60 -4.82 -9.93
CA VAL A 53 -11.94 -3.57 -10.30
C VAL A 53 -11.48 -2.80 -9.06
N MET A 54 -12.30 -2.76 -8.00
CA MET A 54 -11.93 -2.14 -6.73
C MET A 54 -10.73 -2.86 -6.11
N THR A 55 -10.73 -4.19 -6.07
CA THR A 55 -9.59 -4.99 -5.56
C THR A 55 -8.31 -4.70 -6.34
N ALA A 56 -8.38 -4.57 -7.67
CA ALA A 56 -7.24 -4.19 -8.48
C ALA A 56 -6.74 -2.78 -8.16
N ARG A 57 -7.66 -1.84 -7.92
CA ARG A 57 -7.35 -0.47 -7.52
C ARG A 57 -6.67 -0.42 -6.15
N GLU A 58 -7.18 -1.16 -5.16
CA GLU A 58 -6.55 -1.34 -3.85
C GLU A 58 -5.12 -1.86 -3.98
N ALA A 59 -4.92 -2.91 -4.78
CA ALA A 59 -3.62 -3.51 -5.00
C ALA A 59 -2.65 -2.53 -5.69
N LEU A 60 -3.11 -1.78 -6.69
CA LEU A 60 -2.32 -0.76 -7.36
C LEU A 60 -1.90 0.34 -6.39
N PHE A 61 -2.85 0.89 -5.63
CA PHE A 61 -2.56 1.94 -4.66
C PHE A 61 -1.54 1.47 -3.61
N ALA A 62 -1.77 0.30 -3.01
CA ALA A 62 -0.85 -0.29 -2.05
C ALA A 62 0.56 -0.42 -2.66
N SER A 63 0.68 -0.96 -3.87
CA SER A 63 1.97 -1.15 -4.55
C SER A 63 2.73 0.15 -4.86
N LEU A 64 2.01 1.29 -4.90
CA LEU A 64 2.56 2.61 -5.18
C LEU A 64 2.90 3.38 -3.91
N LEU A 65 2.49 2.92 -2.73
CA LEU A 65 2.88 3.53 -1.45
C LEU A 65 4.41 3.58 -1.35
N GLU A 66 4.93 4.77 -1.11
CA GLU A 66 6.35 5.00 -0.94
C GLU A 66 6.80 4.38 0.38
N VAL A 67 7.69 3.40 0.30
CA VAL A 67 8.34 2.78 1.44
C VAL A 67 9.82 3.11 1.43
N THR A 68 10.39 3.24 2.61
CA THR A 68 11.83 3.39 2.78
C THR A 68 12.42 2.05 3.21
N VAL A 69 13.53 1.65 2.60
CA VAL A 69 14.27 0.43 2.88
C VAL A 69 15.65 0.79 3.42
N GLY A 70 16.03 0.19 4.54
CA GLY A 70 17.30 0.45 5.19
C GLY A 70 17.69 -0.64 6.18
N THR A 71 18.81 -0.42 6.84
CA THR A 71 19.24 -1.20 8.00
C THR A 71 18.40 -0.86 9.23
N ARG A 72 18.46 -1.71 10.25
CA ARG A 72 17.83 -1.45 11.53
C ARG A 72 18.38 -0.19 12.23
N GLU A 73 19.68 0.05 12.13
CA GLU A 73 20.30 1.28 12.67
C GLU A 73 19.77 2.53 11.96
N GLU A 74 19.67 2.51 10.62
CA GLU A 74 19.08 3.61 9.83
C GLU A 74 17.60 3.85 10.21
N PHE A 75 16.85 2.78 10.50
CA PHE A 75 15.46 2.89 10.96
C PHE A 75 15.36 3.51 12.35
N ASP A 76 16.16 3.04 13.30
CA ASP A 76 16.16 3.54 14.68
C ASP A 76 16.59 5.02 14.72
N GLU A 77 17.58 5.42 13.91
CA GLU A 77 17.98 6.83 13.72
C GLU A 77 16.85 7.66 13.11
N TRP A 78 16.17 7.15 12.08
CA TRP A 78 15.06 7.83 11.43
C TRP A 78 13.85 8.03 12.38
N CYS A 79 13.61 7.08 13.29
CA CYS A 79 12.56 7.17 14.30
C CYS A 79 12.90 8.09 15.49
N ALA A 80 14.18 8.40 15.74
CA ALA A 80 14.62 9.08 16.97
C ALA A 80 13.96 10.46 17.18
N ASP A 81 13.64 11.17 16.10
CA ASP A 81 13.02 12.50 16.14
C ASP A 81 11.49 12.47 15.94
N ARG A 82 10.87 11.28 15.98
CA ARG A 82 9.45 11.09 15.66
C ARG A 82 8.68 10.51 16.85
N ASN A 83 7.46 11.01 17.06
CA ASN A 83 6.54 10.53 18.12
C ASN A 83 5.43 9.61 17.57
N ASP A 84 5.51 9.22 16.29
CA ASP A 84 4.56 8.31 15.67
C ASP A 84 4.65 6.90 16.29
N GLU A 85 3.52 6.20 16.44
CA GLU A 85 3.50 4.82 16.94
C GLU A 85 4.08 3.85 15.91
N VAL A 86 5.07 3.05 16.31
CA VAL A 86 5.72 2.07 15.42
C VAL A 86 5.01 0.73 15.48
N GLU A 87 4.34 0.36 14.39
CA GLU A 87 3.81 -0.98 14.15
C GLU A 87 4.84 -1.85 13.41
N LEU A 88 5.75 -2.45 14.17
CA LEU A 88 6.79 -3.32 13.60
C LEU A 88 6.36 -4.79 13.51
N ALA A 89 6.43 -5.37 12.32
CA ALA A 89 6.24 -6.80 12.08
C ALA A 89 7.57 -7.54 11.78
N GLY A 90 7.71 -8.76 12.31
CA GLY A 90 8.81 -9.67 11.97
C GLY A 90 9.68 -10.03 13.17
N ASN A 91 10.98 -10.24 12.94
CA ASN A 91 11.92 -10.78 13.93
C ASN A 91 12.97 -9.73 14.30
N GLU A 92 13.27 -9.62 15.59
CA GLU A 92 14.25 -8.67 16.14
C GLU A 92 15.70 -8.97 15.72
N ASN A 93 16.01 -10.22 15.34
CA ASN A 93 17.34 -10.68 14.96
C ASN A 93 17.63 -10.52 13.46
N VAL A 94 17.09 -9.48 12.83
CA VAL A 94 17.14 -9.28 11.38
C VAL A 94 17.69 -7.89 11.09
N ASP A 95 18.56 -7.81 10.08
CA ASP A 95 19.41 -6.64 9.87
C ASP A 95 18.72 -5.49 9.12
N HIS A 96 17.68 -5.78 8.33
CA HIS A 96 17.02 -4.79 7.48
C HIS A 96 15.56 -4.57 7.86
N VAL A 97 15.12 -3.33 7.61
CA VAL A 97 13.77 -2.85 7.86
C VAL A 97 13.27 -2.15 6.62
N VAL A 98 12.01 -2.37 6.30
CA VAL A 98 11.23 -1.53 5.39
C VAL A 98 10.16 -0.82 6.22
N TRP A 99 9.90 0.46 5.94
CA TRP A 99 8.91 1.23 6.69
C TRP A 99 8.17 2.25 5.84
N HIS A 100 6.97 2.62 6.28
CA HIS A 100 6.12 3.63 5.67
C HIS A 100 5.43 4.46 6.77
N PRO A 101 5.69 5.78 6.85
CA PRO A 101 4.91 6.67 7.72
C PRO A 101 3.50 6.88 7.17
N ILE A 102 2.53 6.98 8.07
CA ILE A 102 1.14 7.35 7.76
C ILE A 102 0.79 8.55 8.65
N PRO A 103 1.14 9.79 8.22
CA PRO A 103 1.10 10.96 9.09
C PRO A 103 -0.29 11.27 9.67
N PHE A 104 -1.34 11.12 8.87
CA PHE A 104 -2.73 11.36 9.32
C PHE A 104 -3.22 10.38 10.38
N ALA A 105 -2.57 9.21 10.51
CA ALA A 105 -2.86 8.23 11.55
C ALA A 105 -1.85 8.27 12.71
N GLY A 106 -0.77 9.03 12.59
CA GLY A 106 0.29 9.11 13.60
C GLY A 106 1.01 7.77 13.81
N VAL A 107 1.14 6.95 12.76
CA VAL A 107 1.75 5.61 12.83
C VAL A 107 2.87 5.44 11.79
N ILE A 108 3.80 4.55 12.09
CA ILE A 108 4.82 4.04 11.17
C ILE A 108 4.61 2.53 11.06
N VAL A 109 4.20 2.07 9.89
CA VAL A 109 4.15 0.62 9.61
C VAL A 109 5.55 0.19 9.20
N ALA A 110 6.09 -0.86 9.82
CA ALA A 110 7.42 -1.37 9.53
C ALA A 110 7.46 -2.90 9.47
N ALA A 111 8.37 -3.45 8.67
CA ALA A 111 8.59 -4.88 8.57
C ALA A 111 10.08 -5.19 8.44
N THR A 112 10.54 -6.22 9.17
CA THR A 112 11.94 -6.68 9.10
C THR A 112 12.14 -7.75 8.02
N PHE A 113 13.31 -7.79 7.39
CA PHE A 113 13.68 -8.82 6.42
C PHE A 113 15.20 -9.05 6.34
N GLN A 114 15.64 -10.27 6.01
CA GLN A 114 17.08 -10.57 5.88
C GLN A 114 17.53 -10.47 4.42
N ASN A 115 16.93 -11.27 3.52
CA ASN A 115 17.39 -11.37 2.12
C ASN A 115 16.28 -11.09 1.10
N GLU A 116 15.03 -10.98 1.53
CA GLU A 116 13.84 -10.95 0.65
C GLU A 116 13.21 -9.55 0.62
N GLU A 117 13.97 -8.55 0.16
CA GLU A 117 13.55 -7.13 0.15
C GLU A 117 12.22 -6.93 -0.60
N THR A 118 12.11 -7.43 -1.84
CA THR A 118 10.91 -7.22 -2.66
C THR A 118 9.66 -7.83 -2.01
N ALA A 119 9.79 -8.98 -1.36
CA ALA A 119 8.68 -9.61 -0.66
C ALA A 119 8.29 -8.79 0.59
N ALA A 120 9.27 -8.25 1.30
CA ALA A 120 9.06 -7.38 2.46
C ALA A 120 8.32 -6.10 2.07
N VAL A 121 8.78 -5.40 1.03
CA VAL A 121 8.14 -4.19 0.48
C VAL A 121 6.68 -4.47 0.13
N GLY A 122 6.41 -5.47 -0.70
CA GLY A 122 5.04 -5.77 -1.13
C GLY A 122 4.15 -6.27 0.01
N THR A 123 4.71 -6.86 1.07
CA THR A 123 3.96 -7.26 2.26
C THR A 123 3.60 -6.04 3.10
N LEU A 124 4.57 -5.17 3.37
CA LEU A 124 4.36 -3.94 4.14
C LEU A 124 3.32 -3.04 3.48
N GLN A 125 3.44 -2.83 2.17
CA GLN A 125 2.50 -2.03 1.38
C GLN A 125 1.05 -2.54 1.51
N ARG A 126 0.85 -3.86 1.41
CA ARG A 126 -0.48 -4.47 1.59
C ARG A 126 -0.99 -4.36 3.02
N GLN A 127 -0.12 -4.47 4.01
CA GLN A 127 -0.49 -4.30 5.43
C GLN A 127 -0.88 -2.86 5.74
N ALA A 128 -0.08 -1.88 5.30
CA ALA A 128 -0.36 -0.47 5.44
C ALA A 128 -1.72 -0.12 4.82
N PHE A 129 -1.96 -0.57 3.59
CA PHE A 129 -3.25 -0.36 2.92
C PHE A 129 -4.42 -0.95 3.72
N GLY A 130 -4.33 -2.24 4.06
CA GLY A 130 -5.45 -2.97 4.64
C GLY A 130 -5.80 -2.54 6.06
N ARG A 131 -4.85 -2.00 6.82
CA ARG A 131 -5.05 -1.57 8.22
C ARG A 131 -5.43 -0.10 8.36
N HIS A 132 -4.82 0.77 7.56
CA HIS A 132 -4.88 2.21 7.78
C HIS A 132 -5.62 2.94 6.67
N TYR A 133 -5.28 2.67 5.40
CA TYR A 133 -5.91 3.39 4.28
C TYR A 133 -7.35 2.94 4.02
N ARG A 134 -7.64 1.62 4.06
CA ARG A 134 -9.01 1.14 3.84
C ARG A 134 -9.99 1.75 4.83
N ASN A 135 -9.65 1.71 6.12
CA ASN A 135 -10.49 2.28 7.17
C ASN A 135 -10.65 3.79 6.99
N ALA A 136 -9.56 4.51 6.71
CA ALA A 136 -9.62 5.96 6.47
C ALA A 136 -10.54 6.34 5.29
N PHE A 137 -10.57 5.54 4.22
CA PHE A 137 -11.46 5.78 3.07
C PHE A 137 -12.94 5.49 3.40
N GLU A 138 -13.22 4.45 4.17
CA GLU A 138 -14.57 4.13 4.63
C GLU A 138 -15.12 5.21 5.56
N GLU A 139 -14.29 5.73 6.47
CA GLU A 139 -14.65 6.81 7.39
C GLU A 139 -14.86 8.14 6.65
N HIS A 140 -13.99 8.48 5.69
CA HIS A 140 -14.11 9.73 4.93
C HIS A 140 -15.40 9.79 4.09
N THR A 141 -15.86 8.66 3.56
CA THR A 141 -17.12 8.57 2.80
C THR A 141 -18.36 8.79 3.68
N THR A 142 -18.24 8.67 5.01
CA THR A 142 -19.36 8.84 5.96
C THR A 142 -19.54 10.31 6.39
N ASP A 143 -18.51 11.14 6.22
CA ASP A 143 -18.51 12.56 6.61
C ASP A 143 -18.88 13.54 5.48
N GLU A 144 -19.01 13.08 4.23
CA GLU A 144 -19.56 13.84 3.07
C GLU A 144 -21.08 13.64 2.88
#